data_AF-A0AA38C287-F1
#
_entry.id   AF-A0AA38C287-F1
#
_cell.length_a   1.000
_cell.length_b   1.000
_cell.length_c   1.000
_cell.angle_alpha   90.00
_cell.angle_beta   90.00
_cell.angle_gamma   90.00
#
_symmetry.space_group_name_H-M   'P 1'
#
loop_
_entity.id
_entity.type
_entity.pdbx_description
1 polymer ?
#
loop_
_entity_poly.entity_id
_entity_poly.type
_entity_poly.pdbx_seq_one_letter_code
_entity_poly.pdbx_strand_id
1 'polypeptide(L)'
;MRGICYLTLPMAAVVLPAASREGIERTDALDVASNTTATIGKGFSIGSAALVSLALFEAFVSCVEISTVDVLTPKVFIGLIVRAMLPYRFSAMTMKSVGSAALKMVEEVCKHINTIPGLMEGTAKLDYATCVKISTDASLKELIPPGYLVMLTPLIVGTLFGVETLSGVLAGALMSDVQVAISASNTGGSWDNAKKYIE
;
A
#
# COMPACT_ATOMS: atom_id res chain seq x y z
N MET A 1 -5.06 20.60 -4.89
CA MET A 1 -5.81 19.34 -5.07
C MET A 1 -5.48 18.24 -4.05
N ARG A 2 -4.31 18.22 -3.37
CA ARG A 2 -3.99 17.16 -2.36
C ARG A 2 -4.75 17.27 -1.02
N GLY A 3 -5.26 18.45 -0.67
CA GLY A 3 -5.93 18.67 0.63
C GLY A 3 -7.36 18.16 0.73
N ILE A 4 -8.12 18.13 -0.37
CA ILE A 4 -9.55 17.77 -0.34
C ILE A 4 -9.73 16.28 -0.01
N CYS A 5 -8.87 15.42 -0.56
CA CYS A 5 -9.00 13.97 -0.43
C CYS A 5 -8.80 13.44 1.01
N TYR A 6 -7.92 14.07 1.79
CA TYR A 6 -7.66 13.70 3.19
C TYR A 6 -8.63 14.36 4.19
N LEU A 7 -9.39 15.39 3.78
CA LEU A 7 -10.31 16.11 4.66
C LEU A 7 -11.73 15.56 4.62
N THR A 8 -12.15 14.89 3.53
CA THR A 8 -13.53 14.41 3.36
C THR A 8 -13.86 13.18 4.22
N LEU A 9 -12.94 12.22 4.30
CA LEU A 9 -13.08 11.03 5.15
C LEU A 9 -13.23 11.37 6.64
N PRO A 10 -12.36 12.21 7.24
CA PRO A 10 -12.55 12.61 8.63
C PRO A 10 -13.74 13.57 8.79
N MET A 11 -14.11 14.37 7.78
CA MET A 11 -15.36 15.14 7.84
C MET A 11 -16.57 14.22 7.94
N ALA A 12 -16.67 13.16 7.12
CA ALA A 12 -17.76 12.19 7.23
C ALA A 12 -17.83 11.58 8.64
N ALA A 13 -16.69 11.13 9.18
CA ALA A 13 -16.61 10.54 10.52
C ALA A 13 -16.97 11.53 11.66
N VAL A 14 -16.62 12.81 11.52
CA VAL A 14 -16.89 13.85 12.52
C VAL A 14 -18.31 14.41 12.42
N VAL A 15 -18.92 14.35 11.23
CA VAL A 15 -20.24 14.94 10.93
C VAL A 15 -21.39 13.94 11.11
N LEU A 16 -21.12 12.63 11.05
CA LEU A 16 -22.08 11.54 11.28
C LEU A 16 -22.93 11.64 12.58
N PRO A 17 -22.43 12.17 13.72
CA PRO A 17 -23.25 12.26 14.94
C PRO A 17 -24.34 13.35 14.91
N ALA A 18 -24.32 14.29 13.95
CA ALA A 18 -25.16 15.50 14.01
C ALA A 18 -25.68 16.05 12.65
N ALA A 19 -25.44 15.37 11.52
CA ALA A 19 -25.85 15.87 10.21
C ALA A 19 -27.30 15.55 9.80
N SER A 20 -27.89 16.47 9.04
CA SER A 20 -29.14 16.23 8.30
C SER A 20 -28.93 15.16 7.22
N ARG A 21 -30.01 14.46 6.85
CA ARG A 21 -30.00 13.40 5.81
C ARG A 21 -29.38 13.88 4.48
N GLU A 22 -29.66 15.14 4.12
CA GLU A 22 -29.07 15.82 2.95
C GLU A 22 -27.54 16.06 3.09
N GLY A 23 -27.06 16.31 4.32
CA GLY A 23 -25.63 16.47 4.59
C GLY A 23 -24.86 15.17 4.46
N ILE A 24 -25.47 14.04 4.85
CA ILE A 24 -24.89 12.69 4.70
C ILE A 24 -24.80 12.34 3.21
N GLU A 25 -25.89 12.47 2.45
CA GLU A 25 -25.91 12.18 1.00
C GLU A 25 -24.86 13.00 0.23
N ARG A 26 -24.70 14.30 0.56
CA ARG A 26 -23.66 15.13 -0.06
C ARG A 26 -22.25 14.70 0.33
N THR A 27 -22.06 14.24 1.56
CA THR A 27 -20.75 13.79 2.05
C THR A 27 -20.38 12.45 1.41
N ASP A 28 -21.33 11.53 1.27
CA ASP A 28 -21.13 10.23 0.61
C ASP A 28 -20.80 10.40 -0.87
N ALA A 29 -21.54 11.27 -1.57
CA ALA A 29 -21.24 11.63 -2.96
C ALA A 29 -19.83 12.22 -3.12
N LEU A 30 -19.41 13.06 -2.16
CA LEU A 30 -18.06 13.63 -2.16
C LEU A 30 -16.99 12.59 -1.81
N ASP A 31 -17.30 11.61 -0.97
CA ASP A 31 -16.37 10.55 -0.58
C ASP A 31 -16.11 9.56 -1.73
N VAL A 32 -17.12 9.26 -2.57
CA VAL A 32 -16.94 8.49 -3.82
C VAL A 32 -16.00 9.23 -4.79
N ALA A 33 -16.17 10.55 -4.93
CA ALA A 33 -15.30 11.37 -5.76
C ALA A 33 -13.86 11.42 -5.19
N SER A 34 -13.73 11.48 -3.87
CA SER A 34 -12.44 11.45 -3.16
C SER A 34 -11.69 10.13 -3.40
N ASN A 35 -12.37 8.98 -3.29
CA ASN A 35 -11.79 7.67 -3.58
C ASN A 35 -11.27 7.54 -5.01
N THR A 36 -12.05 8.04 -5.96
CA THR A 36 -11.68 8.05 -7.37
C THR A 36 -10.42 8.90 -7.57
N THR A 37 -10.38 10.07 -6.94
CA THR A 37 -9.21 10.96 -6.96
C THR A 37 -7.98 10.32 -6.30
N ALA A 38 -8.16 9.58 -5.20
CA ALA A 38 -7.09 8.83 -4.55
C ALA A 38 -6.50 7.75 -5.47
N THR A 39 -7.36 7.05 -6.21
CA THR A 39 -6.94 6.02 -7.18
C THR A 39 -6.17 6.63 -8.35
N ILE A 40 -6.65 7.76 -8.89
CA ILE A 40 -5.92 8.52 -9.93
C ILE A 40 -4.56 8.99 -9.39
N GLY A 41 -4.51 9.49 -8.16
CA GLY A 41 -3.28 9.91 -7.51
C GLY A 41 -2.25 8.77 -7.38
N LYS A 42 -2.70 7.57 -6.97
CA LYS A 42 -1.84 6.37 -6.92
C LYS A 42 -1.34 6.01 -8.32
N GLY A 43 -2.20 6.03 -9.33
CA GLY A 43 -1.81 5.77 -10.73
C GLY A 43 -0.75 6.73 -11.25
N PHE A 44 -0.90 8.03 -11.00
CA PHE A 44 0.09 9.04 -11.37
C PHE A 44 1.42 8.84 -10.65
N SER A 45 1.40 8.53 -9.35
CA SER A 45 2.60 8.21 -8.58
C SER A 45 3.31 6.96 -9.10
N ILE A 46 2.58 5.90 -9.46
CA ILE A 46 3.16 4.67 -10.02
C ILE A 46 3.77 4.95 -11.40
N GLY A 47 3.05 5.66 -12.27
CA GLY A 47 3.54 6.01 -13.61
C GLY A 47 4.78 6.89 -13.58
N SER A 48 4.80 7.93 -12.73
CA SER A 48 5.97 8.78 -12.57
C SER A 48 7.16 8.03 -11.95
N ALA A 49 6.92 7.16 -10.96
CA ALA A 49 7.96 6.31 -10.41
C ALA A 49 8.55 5.34 -11.44
N ALA A 50 7.73 4.78 -12.34
CA ALA A 50 8.19 3.89 -13.40
C ALA A 50 9.12 4.62 -14.39
N LEU A 51 8.75 5.82 -14.83
CA LEU A 51 9.57 6.63 -15.74
C LEU A 51 10.88 7.07 -15.09
N VAL A 52 10.84 7.52 -13.84
CA VAL A 52 12.06 7.89 -13.08
C VAL A 52 12.96 6.67 -12.88
N SER A 53 12.38 5.52 -12.56
CA SER A 53 13.14 4.28 -12.35
C SER A 53 13.78 3.77 -13.65
N LEU A 54 13.13 3.98 -14.81
CA LEU A 54 13.73 3.70 -16.11
C LEU A 54 14.91 4.62 -16.40
N ALA A 55 14.79 5.92 -16.12
CA ALA A 55 15.88 6.88 -16.28
C ALA A 55 17.05 6.58 -15.32
N LEU A 56 16.77 6.20 -14.07
CA LEU A 56 17.79 5.78 -13.11
C LEU A 56 18.45 4.46 -13.51
N PHE A 57 17.73 3.56 -14.16
CA PHE A 57 18.29 2.34 -14.71
C PHE A 57 19.27 2.62 -15.86
N GLU A 58 18.92 3.52 -16.78
CA GLU A 58 19.82 3.98 -17.84
C GLU A 58 21.08 4.65 -17.25
N ALA A 59 20.90 5.55 -16.28
CA ALA A 59 22.01 6.19 -15.57
C ALA A 59 22.89 5.16 -14.85
N PHE A 60 22.30 4.14 -14.23
CA PHE A 60 23.03 3.06 -13.58
C PHE A 60 23.91 2.29 -14.58
N VAL A 61 23.35 1.83 -15.71
CA VAL A 61 24.08 1.09 -16.75
C VAL A 61 25.26 1.90 -17.28
N SER A 62 25.08 3.20 -17.46
CA SER A 62 26.14 4.13 -17.87
C SER A 62 27.23 4.27 -16.81
N CYS A 63 26.86 4.41 -15.53
CA CYS A 63 27.82 4.54 -14.42
C CYS A 63 28.67 3.29 -14.19
N VAL A 64 28.16 2.09 -14.49
CA VAL A 64 28.91 0.83 -14.34
C VAL A 64 29.61 0.38 -15.62
N GLU A 65 29.62 1.22 -16.67
CA GLU A 65 30.30 1.00 -17.95
C GLU A 65 29.94 -0.34 -18.62
N ILE A 66 28.69 -0.80 -18.46
CA ILE A 66 28.20 -2.01 -19.13
C ILE A 66 27.91 -1.68 -20.60
N SER A 67 28.59 -2.35 -21.53
CA SER A 67 28.44 -2.10 -22.97
C SER A 67 27.05 -2.45 -23.50
N THR A 68 26.49 -3.58 -23.06
CA THR A 68 25.14 -4.03 -23.41
C THR A 68 24.53 -4.87 -22.30
N VAL A 69 23.27 -4.60 -21.94
CA VAL A 69 22.48 -5.46 -21.06
C VAL A 69 21.73 -6.47 -21.93
N ASP A 70 22.30 -7.66 -22.08
CA ASP A 70 21.66 -8.75 -22.82
C ASP A 70 20.78 -9.60 -21.91
N VAL A 71 19.48 -9.62 -22.21
CA VAL A 71 18.46 -10.39 -21.48
C VAL A 71 18.68 -11.90 -21.63
N LEU A 72 19.32 -12.34 -22.71
CA LEU A 72 19.61 -13.76 -22.95
C LEU A 72 20.79 -14.28 -22.12
N THR A 73 21.55 -13.38 -21.47
CA THR A 73 22.65 -13.78 -20.59
C THR A 73 22.10 -14.37 -19.28
N PRO A 74 22.57 -15.55 -18.84
CA PRO A 74 22.03 -16.23 -17.65
C PRO A 74 21.99 -15.37 -16.38
N LYS A 75 23.02 -14.54 -16.17
CA LYS A 75 23.11 -13.65 -14.99
C LYS A 75 21.98 -12.62 -14.96
N VAL A 76 21.72 -11.95 -16.08
CA VAL A 76 20.67 -10.94 -16.23
C VAL A 76 19.30 -11.60 -16.10
N PHE A 77 19.10 -12.74 -16.75
CA PHE A 77 17.83 -13.47 -16.75
C PHE A 77 17.43 -13.96 -15.37
N ILE A 78 18.38 -14.49 -14.58
CA ILE A 78 18.16 -14.90 -13.19
C ILE A 78 17.76 -13.68 -12.34
N GLY A 79 18.47 -12.56 -12.49
CA GLY A 79 18.14 -11.32 -11.79
C GLY A 79 16.71 -10.84 -12.09
N LEU A 80 16.31 -10.90 -13.35
CA LEU A 80 14.99 -10.50 -13.82
C LEU A 80 13.87 -11.33 -13.21
N ILE A 81 14.00 -12.67 -13.24
CA ILE A 81 12.99 -13.57 -12.64
C ILE A 81 12.94 -13.41 -11.13
N VAL A 82 14.10 -13.39 -10.46
CA VAL A 82 14.16 -13.27 -9.00
C VAL A 82 13.46 -12.00 -8.55
N ARG A 83 13.75 -10.87 -9.20
CA ARG A 83 13.11 -9.60 -8.84
C ARG A 83 11.63 -9.56 -9.21
N ALA A 84 11.20 -10.16 -10.31
CA ALA A 84 9.77 -10.22 -10.65
C ALA A 84 8.94 -10.93 -9.56
N MET A 85 9.54 -11.82 -8.77
CA MET A 85 8.86 -12.47 -7.64
C MET A 85 8.81 -11.63 -6.36
N LEU A 86 9.70 -10.65 -6.21
CA LEU A 86 9.83 -9.86 -4.97
C LEU A 86 8.60 -9.01 -4.64
N PRO A 87 7.90 -8.37 -5.59
CA PRO A 87 6.65 -7.64 -5.32
C PRO A 87 5.59 -8.53 -4.70
N TYR A 88 5.46 -9.76 -5.19
CA TYR A 88 4.52 -10.73 -4.62
C TYR A 88 4.90 -11.11 -3.19
N ARG A 89 6.20 -11.28 -2.92
CA ARG A 89 6.69 -11.51 -1.54
C ARG A 89 6.45 -10.30 -0.64
N PHE A 90 6.68 -9.09 -1.14
CA PHE A 90 6.41 -7.85 -0.43
C PHE A 90 4.91 -7.73 -0.10
N SER A 91 4.04 -7.93 -1.08
CA SER A 91 2.59 -7.94 -0.90
C SER A 91 2.13 -9.02 0.07
N ALA A 92 2.70 -10.23 0.02
CA ALA A 92 2.35 -11.30 0.96
C ALA A 92 2.68 -10.92 2.41
N MET A 93 3.83 -10.28 2.66
CA MET A 93 4.19 -9.81 3.99
C MET A 93 3.24 -8.71 4.47
N THR A 94 3.02 -7.67 3.66
CA THR A 94 2.16 -6.55 4.07
C THR A 94 0.72 -6.98 4.28
N MET A 95 0.16 -7.83 3.40
CA MET A 95 -1.21 -8.32 3.55
C MET A 95 -1.38 -9.21 4.80
N LYS A 96 -0.38 -10.06 5.09
CA LYS A 96 -0.39 -10.89 6.31
C LYS A 96 -0.33 -10.04 7.57
N SER A 97 0.52 -9.01 7.58
CA SER A 97 0.65 -8.09 8.71
C SER A 97 -0.63 -7.31 8.96
N VAL A 98 -1.24 -6.75 7.92
CA VAL A 98 -2.55 -6.06 8.01
C VAL A 98 -3.63 -7.03 8.51
N GLY A 99 -3.68 -8.26 7.97
CA GLY A 99 -4.64 -9.27 8.41
C GLY A 99 -4.52 -9.62 9.89
N SER A 100 -3.30 -9.83 10.39
CA SER A 100 -3.08 -10.13 11.82
C SER A 100 -3.43 -8.94 12.72
N ALA A 101 -3.13 -7.72 12.31
CA ALA A 101 -3.50 -6.52 13.06
C ALA A 101 -5.02 -6.31 13.09
N ALA A 102 -5.69 -6.51 11.95
CA ALA A 102 -7.14 -6.39 11.82
C ALA A 102 -7.86 -7.43 12.70
N LEU A 103 -7.40 -8.69 12.74
CA LEU A 103 -7.99 -9.71 13.60
C LEU A 103 -7.92 -9.33 15.09
N LYS A 104 -6.76 -8.84 15.56
CA LYS A 104 -6.61 -8.34 16.93
C LYS A 104 -7.53 -7.17 17.24
N MET A 105 -7.70 -6.27 16.26
CA MET A 105 -8.59 -5.12 16.41
C MET A 105 -10.06 -5.55 16.50
N VAL A 106 -10.48 -6.54 15.72
CA VAL A 106 -11.84 -7.12 15.79
C VAL A 106 -12.05 -7.82 17.14
N GLU A 107 -11.10 -8.64 17.58
CA GLU A 107 -11.17 -9.32 18.89
C GLU A 107 -11.32 -8.31 20.03
N GLU A 108 -10.55 -7.22 20.01
CA GLU A 108 -10.64 -6.19 21.04
C GLU A 108 -11.97 -5.42 20.97
N VAL A 109 -12.47 -5.09 19.78
CA VAL A 109 -13.79 -4.45 19.63
C VAL A 109 -14.91 -5.37 20.13
N CYS A 110 -14.89 -6.66 19.77
CA CYS A 110 -15.87 -7.64 20.26
C CYS A 110 -15.81 -7.77 21.79
N LYS A 111 -14.62 -7.78 22.37
CA LYS A 111 -14.43 -7.79 23.83
C LYS A 111 -15.02 -6.54 24.49
N HIS A 112 -14.80 -5.35 23.93
CA HIS A 112 -15.41 -4.12 24.44
C HIS A 112 -16.94 -4.17 24.41
N ILE A 113 -17.52 -4.65 23.30
CA ILE A 113 -18.98 -4.83 23.15
C ILE A 113 -19.55 -5.79 24.19
N ASN A 114 -18.87 -6.91 24.46
CA ASN A 114 -19.36 -7.93 25.38
C ASN A 114 -19.12 -7.62 26.86
N THR A 115 -18.09 -6.83 27.19
CA THR A 115 -17.64 -6.61 28.58
C THR A 115 -18.16 -5.30 29.16
N ILE A 116 -18.39 -4.27 28.33
CA ILE A 116 -18.83 -2.96 28.79
C ILE A 116 -20.35 -2.87 28.65
N PRO A 117 -21.13 -3.01 29.73
CA PRO A 117 -22.57 -2.79 29.68
C PRO A 117 -22.84 -1.30 29.38
N GLY A 118 -23.80 -1.00 28.52
CA GLY A 118 -24.12 0.38 28.12
C GLY A 118 -23.44 0.86 26.83
N LEU A 119 -22.51 0.08 26.25
CA LEU A 119 -21.76 0.51 25.06
C LEU A 119 -22.61 0.46 23.78
N MET A 120 -23.45 -0.57 23.62
CA MET A 120 -24.40 -0.65 22.50
C MET A 120 -25.56 0.34 22.67
N GLU A 121 -25.95 0.62 23.92
CA GLU A 121 -26.96 1.64 24.24
C GLU A 121 -26.42 3.08 24.12
N GLY A 122 -25.13 3.26 23.80
CA GLY A 122 -24.50 4.58 23.61
C GLY A 122 -24.28 5.38 24.90
N THR A 123 -24.39 4.73 26.06
CA THR A 123 -24.25 5.37 27.39
C THR A 123 -22.83 5.29 27.95
N ALA A 124 -22.05 4.28 27.54
CA ALA A 124 -20.64 4.12 27.92
C ALA A 124 -19.68 4.62 26.84
N LYS A 125 -18.53 5.16 27.23
CA LYS A 125 -17.47 5.60 26.30
C LYS A 125 -16.57 4.43 25.92
N LEU A 126 -16.30 4.27 24.62
CA LEU A 126 -15.35 3.29 24.10
C LEU A 126 -13.91 3.70 24.44
N ASP A 127 -13.08 2.74 24.82
CA ASP A 127 -11.64 2.97 24.93
C ASP A 127 -10.98 2.94 23.55
N TYR A 128 -10.88 4.11 22.93
CA TYR A 128 -10.19 4.29 21.66
C TYR A 128 -8.67 4.12 21.79
N ALA A 129 -8.08 4.34 22.98
CA ALA A 129 -6.63 4.31 23.17
C ALA A 129 -6.07 2.91 22.95
N THR A 130 -6.79 1.88 23.41
CA THR A 130 -6.39 0.49 23.19
C THR A 130 -6.41 0.11 21.70
N CYS A 131 -7.45 0.49 20.94
CA CYS A 131 -7.49 0.27 19.48
C CYS A 131 -6.36 0.99 18.74
N VAL A 132 -6.07 2.25 19.10
CA VAL A 132 -4.96 3.02 18.51
C VAL A 132 -3.62 2.37 18.81
N LYS A 133 -3.42 1.90 20.06
CA LYS A 133 -2.19 1.23 20.48
C LYS A 133 -1.95 -0.07 19.70
N ILE A 134 -2.97 -0.91 19.54
CA ILE A 134 -2.85 -2.17 18.77
C ILE A 134 -2.42 -1.90 17.32
N SER A 135 -3.06 -0.92 16.67
CA SER A 135 -2.72 -0.55 15.29
C SER A 135 -1.31 0.02 15.17
N THR A 136 -0.90 0.84 16.15
CA THR A 136 0.42 1.48 16.17
C THR A 136 1.54 0.47 16.41
N ASP A 137 1.41 -0.38 17.43
CA ASP A 137 2.41 -1.41 17.77
C ASP A 137 2.57 -2.41 16.61
N ALA A 138 1.45 -2.82 15.99
CA ALA A 138 1.49 -3.70 14.82
C ALA A 138 2.18 -3.03 13.62
N SER A 139 1.80 -1.78 13.31
CA SER A 139 2.36 -1.07 12.16
C SER A 139 3.87 -0.85 12.29
N LEU A 140 4.35 -0.47 13.48
CA LEU A 140 5.77 -0.23 13.72
C LEU A 140 6.60 -1.51 13.63
N LYS A 141 6.10 -2.62 14.17
CA LYS A 141 6.83 -3.88 14.17
C LYS A 141 6.85 -4.55 12.80
N GLU A 142 5.72 -4.53 12.11
CA GLU A 142 5.51 -5.28 10.87
C GLU A 142 6.03 -4.56 9.62
N LEU A 143 6.35 -3.26 9.69
CA LEU A 143 6.94 -2.51 8.58
C LEU A 143 8.45 -2.79 8.40
N ILE A 144 9.12 -3.28 9.44
CA ILE A 144 10.58 -3.52 9.42
C ILE A 144 10.96 -4.60 8.39
N PRO A 145 10.35 -5.80 8.35
CA PRO A 145 10.69 -6.84 7.38
C PRO A 145 10.56 -6.44 5.90
N PRO A 146 9.43 -5.85 5.43
CA PRO A 146 9.32 -5.42 4.05
C PRO A 146 10.30 -4.28 3.70
N GLY A 147 10.59 -3.38 4.65
CA GLY A 147 11.61 -2.34 4.47
C GLY A 147 13.01 -2.91 4.26
N TYR A 148 13.39 -3.91 5.07
CA TYR A 148 14.68 -4.59 4.95
C TYR A 148 14.80 -5.34 3.62
N LEU A 149 13.73 -5.99 3.15
CA LEU A 149 13.69 -6.65 1.85
C LEU A 149 14.05 -5.67 0.71
N VAL A 150 13.44 -4.50 0.68
CA VAL A 150 13.66 -3.51 -0.38
C VAL A 150 15.07 -2.94 -0.33
N MET A 151 15.54 -2.56 0.86
CA MET A 151 16.86 -1.94 1.04
C MET A 151 18.02 -2.91 0.79
N LEU A 152 17.90 -4.16 1.25
CA LEU A 152 18.97 -5.13 1.09
C LEU A 152 19.08 -5.71 -0.31
N THR A 153 17.97 -5.84 -1.04
CA THR A 153 17.99 -6.53 -2.34
C THR A 153 19.09 -6.01 -3.28
N PRO A 154 19.20 -4.69 -3.55
CA PRO A 154 20.27 -4.19 -4.41
C PRO A 154 21.66 -4.36 -3.81
N LEU A 155 21.81 -4.28 -2.49
CA LEU A 155 23.09 -4.46 -1.80
C LEU A 155 23.59 -5.91 -1.90
N ILE A 156 22.74 -6.88 -1.60
CA ILE A 156 23.07 -8.31 -1.65
C ILE A 156 23.33 -8.73 -3.10
N VAL A 157 22.45 -8.35 -4.03
CA VAL A 157 22.62 -8.74 -5.44
C VAL A 157 23.87 -8.09 -6.04
N GLY A 158 24.08 -6.80 -5.78
CA GLY A 158 25.25 -6.07 -6.28
C GLY A 158 26.57 -6.60 -5.75
N THR A 159 26.65 -6.96 -4.46
CA THR A 159 27.90 -7.44 -3.84
C THR A 159 28.20 -8.91 -4.13
N LEU A 160 27.20 -9.78 -4.20
CA LEU A 160 27.41 -11.23 -4.39
C LEU A 160 27.39 -11.68 -5.85
N PHE A 161 26.50 -11.10 -6.66
CA PHE A 161 26.23 -11.55 -8.04
C PHE A 161 26.69 -10.57 -9.12
N GLY A 162 27.18 -9.39 -8.71
CA GLY A 162 27.73 -8.37 -9.58
C GLY A 162 26.69 -7.48 -10.25
N VAL A 163 27.21 -6.48 -10.99
CA VAL A 163 26.43 -5.42 -11.63
C VAL A 163 25.54 -5.91 -12.77
N GLU A 164 25.93 -6.99 -13.46
CA GLU A 164 25.15 -7.62 -14.54
C GLU A 164 23.86 -8.26 -14.01
N THR A 165 23.92 -8.91 -12.84
CA THR A 165 22.73 -9.49 -12.22
C THR A 165 21.82 -8.39 -11.66
N LEU A 166 22.44 -7.33 -11.12
CA LEU A 166 21.71 -6.18 -10.58
C LEU A 166 20.94 -5.41 -11.67
N SER A 167 21.47 -5.32 -12.89
CA SER A 167 20.75 -4.71 -14.01
C SER A 167 19.50 -5.51 -14.38
N GLY A 168 19.60 -6.85 -14.39
CA GLY A 168 18.45 -7.75 -14.56
C GLY A 168 17.40 -7.57 -13.45
N VAL A 169 17.85 -7.43 -12.19
CA VAL A 169 16.97 -7.12 -11.06
C VAL A 169 16.25 -5.79 -11.28
N LEU A 170 16.94 -4.71 -11.59
CA LEU A 170 16.32 -3.39 -11.81
C LEU A 170 15.26 -3.43 -12.94
N ALA A 171 15.55 -4.10 -14.04
CA ALA A 171 14.60 -4.29 -15.14
C ALA A 171 13.39 -5.14 -14.72
N GLY A 172 13.60 -6.22 -13.96
CA GLY A 172 12.52 -7.06 -13.43
C GLY A 172 11.61 -6.32 -12.44
N ALA A 173 12.18 -5.41 -11.64
CA ALA A 173 11.42 -4.55 -10.72
C ALA A 173 10.44 -3.66 -11.50
N LEU A 174 10.93 -2.98 -12.54
CA LEU A 174 10.09 -2.09 -13.35
C LEU A 174 8.88 -2.81 -13.95
N MET A 175 9.08 -4.01 -14.49
CA MET A 175 8.03 -4.75 -15.18
C MET A 175 6.99 -5.32 -14.21
N SER A 176 7.42 -5.87 -13.07
CA SER A 176 6.50 -6.53 -12.14
C SER A 176 5.87 -5.56 -11.13
N ASP A 177 6.62 -4.59 -10.60
CA ASP A 177 6.15 -3.68 -9.54
C ASP A 177 4.95 -2.87 -10.06
N VAL A 178 5.03 -2.38 -11.30
CA VAL A 178 3.98 -1.55 -11.92
C VAL A 178 2.68 -2.33 -12.07
N GLN A 179 2.73 -3.58 -12.53
CA GLN A 179 1.54 -4.41 -12.75
C GLN A 179 0.80 -4.71 -11.44
N VAL A 180 1.56 -5.11 -10.40
CA VAL A 180 1.00 -5.41 -9.08
C VAL A 180 0.46 -4.14 -8.42
N ALA A 181 1.17 -3.02 -8.54
CA ALA A 181 0.76 -1.75 -7.93
C ALA A 181 -0.53 -1.18 -8.56
N ILE A 182 -0.63 -1.21 -9.91
CA ILE A 182 -1.83 -0.74 -10.62
C ILE A 182 -3.03 -1.63 -10.31
N SER A 183 -2.86 -2.95 -10.42
CA SER A 183 -3.96 -3.90 -10.16
C SER A 183 -4.48 -3.77 -8.72
N ALA A 184 -3.59 -3.79 -7.72
CA ALA A 184 -3.99 -3.65 -6.31
C ALA A 184 -4.69 -2.31 -6.02
N SER A 185 -4.19 -1.20 -6.60
CA SER A 185 -4.76 0.14 -6.39
C SER A 185 -6.15 0.26 -7.00
N ASN A 186 -6.32 -0.21 -8.25
CA ASN A 186 -7.58 -0.12 -8.96
C ASN A 186 -8.63 -1.06 -8.37
N THR A 187 -8.27 -2.31 -8.06
CA THR A 187 -9.19 -3.26 -7.42
C THR A 187 -9.67 -2.74 -6.07
N GLY A 188 -8.79 -2.18 -5.24
CA GLY A 188 -9.18 -1.59 -3.95
C GLY A 188 -10.14 -0.42 -4.10
N GLY A 189 -9.85 0.52 -5.02
CA GLY A 189 -10.73 1.66 -5.29
C GLY A 189 -12.08 1.26 -5.88
N SER A 190 -12.10 0.26 -6.77
CA SER A 190 -13.34 -0.27 -7.35
C SER A 190 -14.22 -0.94 -6.29
N TRP A 191 -13.65 -1.72 -5.38
CA TRP A 191 -14.44 -2.36 -4.32
C TRP A 191 -15.06 -1.32 -3.38
N ASP A 192 -14.29 -0.31 -3.00
CA ASP A 192 -14.78 0.74 -2.10
C ASP A 192 -15.89 1.57 -2.74
N ASN A 193 -15.77 1.90 -4.03
CA ASN A 193 -16.84 2.58 -4.77
C ASN A 193 -18.05 1.69 -5.02
N ALA A 194 -17.86 0.38 -5.25
CA ALA A 194 -18.97 -0.56 -5.39
C ALA A 194 -19.78 -0.70 -4.11
N LYS A 195 -19.12 -0.66 -2.94
CA LYS A 195 -19.77 -0.64 -1.63
C LYS A 195 -20.65 0.61 -1.49
N LYS A 196 -20.08 1.79 -1.76
CA LYS A 196 -20.81 3.07 -1.69
C LYS A 196 -21.92 3.25 -2.73
N TYR A 197 -21.94 2.42 -3.78
CA TYR A 197 -23.03 2.41 -4.75
C TYR A 197 -24.28 1.70 -4.23
N ILE A 198 -24.11 0.78 -3.26
CA ILE A 198 -25.20 0.02 -2.64
C ILE A 198 -25.71 0.70 -1.37
N GLU A 199 -24.82 1.37 -0.63
CA GLU A 199 -25.15 2.21 0.55
C GLU A 199 -26.01 3.42 0.16
#